data_AF-A0A2G9UYJ6-F1
#
_entry.id   AF-A0A2G9UYJ6-F1
#
_cell.length_a   1.000
_cell.length_b   1.000
_cell.length_c   1.000
_cell.angle_alpha   90.00
_cell.angle_beta   90.00
_cell.angle_gamma   90.00
#
_symmetry.space_group_name_H-M   'P 1'
#
loop_
_entity.id
_entity.type
_entity.pdbx_description
1 polymer ?
#
loop_
_entity_poly.entity_id
_entity_poly.type
_entity_poly.pdbx_seq_one_letter_code
_entity_poly.pdbx_strand_id
1 'polypeptide(L)'
;MESSVETEKEETPEIAEIEDTLSSERMRLSSECKNLGTVAIELSKANVVKVGYILTGALGELDSDQADLAIGGMTINPERERYIDFSEPWSYHGIRILEKSIQIPRDSPMQSFLQPLKSSLWTALFISVLTVGLVIFCLDLKSPFDRFYRVRASSITS
;
A
#
# COMPACT_ATOMS: atom_id res chain seq x y z
N MET A 1 1.42 -10.52 -4.25
CA MET A 1 1.81 -11.67 -3.40
C MET A 1 0.72 -11.83 -2.37
N GLU A 2 -0.31 -12.58 -2.74
CA GLU A 2 -1.29 -13.16 -1.82
C GLU A 2 -0.70 -14.45 -1.25
N SER A 3 -1.02 -14.74 0.01
CA SER A 3 -1.01 -16.11 0.56
C SER A 3 -2.01 -16.17 1.72
N SER A 4 -3.02 -17.01 1.51
CA SER A 4 -4.05 -17.50 2.44
C SER A 4 -3.43 -18.20 3.67
N VAL A 5 -3.99 -18.02 4.87
CA VAL A 5 -4.93 -18.92 5.60
C VAL A 5 -4.42 -20.37 5.71
N GLU A 6 -4.17 -20.86 6.93
CA GLU A 6 -5.08 -21.80 7.64
C GLU A 6 -4.54 -22.14 9.04
N THR A 7 -5.47 -22.17 9.99
CA THR A 7 -5.32 -22.51 11.41
C THR A 7 -5.64 -23.98 11.63
N GLU A 8 -4.81 -24.71 12.38
CA GLU A 8 -5.22 -25.93 13.06
C GLU A 8 -4.42 -26.05 14.38
N LYS A 9 -5.11 -25.93 15.51
CA LYS A 9 -4.58 -26.27 16.84
C LYS A 9 -5.37 -27.47 17.32
N GLU A 10 -4.66 -28.59 17.37
CA GLU A 10 -5.02 -29.83 18.05
C GLU A 10 -5.07 -29.55 19.56
N GLU A 11 -6.26 -29.62 20.16
CA GLU A 11 -6.47 -29.38 21.58
C GLU A 11 -6.73 -30.71 22.29
N THR A 12 -5.90 -30.97 23.29
CA THR A 12 -5.72 -32.21 24.06
C THR A 12 -6.96 -32.66 24.85
N PRO A 13 -7.10 -33.97 25.14
CA PRO A 13 -8.33 -34.63 25.64
C PRO A 13 -8.75 -34.30 27.09
N GLU A 14 -8.21 -33.26 27.71
CA GLU A 14 -8.47 -32.87 29.11
C GLU A 14 -9.72 -31.97 29.25
N ILE A 15 -10.19 -31.36 28.15
CA ILE A 15 -11.26 -30.36 28.15
C ILE A 15 -12.66 -30.99 28.25
N ALA A 16 -12.82 -32.20 27.71
CA ALA A 16 -14.12 -32.87 27.67
C ALA A 16 -14.63 -33.29 29.07
N GLU A 17 -13.73 -33.71 29.97
CA GLU A 17 -14.10 -34.13 31.33
C GLU A 17 -14.47 -32.92 32.23
N ILE A 18 -13.83 -31.77 31.96
CA ILE A 18 -14.13 -30.51 32.64
C ILE A 18 -15.48 -29.94 32.14
N GLU A 19 -15.80 -30.07 30.85
CA GLU A 19 -17.10 -29.67 30.30
C GLU A 19 -18.26 -30.49 30.86
N ASP A 20 -18.09 -31.80 31.07
CA ASP A 20 -19.13 -32.66 31.63
C ASP A 20 -19.40 -32.35 33.12
N THR A 21 -18.35 -32.03 33.87
CA THR A 21 -18.45 -31.62 35.27
C THR A 21 -19.08 -30.22 35.39
N LEU A 22 -18.71 -29.29 34.49
CA LEU A 22 -19.32 -27.97 34.37
C LEU A 22 -20.78 -28.04 33.94
N SER A 23 -21.17 -28.96 33.05
CA SER A 23 -22.55 -29.15 32.58
C SER A 23 -23.46 -29.69 33.68
N SER A 24 -22.93 -30.59 34.52
CA SER A 24 -23.62 -31.12 35.71
C SER A 24 -23.81 -30.06 36.80
N GLU A 25 -22.82 -29.19 37.03
CA GLU A 25 -22.94 -28.00 37.89
C GLU A 25 -23.91 -26.97 37.32
N ARG A 26 -23.90 -26.74 35.99
CA ARG A 26 -24.81 -25.83 35.28
C ARG A 26 -26.28 -26.22 35.47
N MET A 27 -26.57 -27.52 35.52
CA MET A 27 -27.93 -28.02 35.77
C MET A 27 -28.40 -27.76 37.21
N ARG A 28 -27.50 -27.80 38.21
CA ARG A 28 -27.84 -27.47 39.61
C ARG A 28 -28.07 -25.97 39.80
N LEU A 29 -27.19 -25.14 39.23
CA LEU A 29 -27.29 -23.67 39.31
C LEU A 29 -28.55 -23.11 38.63
N SER A 30 -29.06 -23.75 37.55
CA SER A 30 -30.31 -23.32 36.90
C SER A 30 -31.55 -23.44 37.80
N SER A 31 -31.57 -24.41 38.73
CA SER A 31 -32.69 -24.60 39.65
C SER A 31 -32.73 -23.57 40.79
N GLU A 32 -31.55 -23.05 41.19
CA GLU A 32 -31.41 -22.00 42.20
C GLU A 32 -31.65 -20.60 41.60
N CYS A 33 -31.40 -20.44 40.29
CA CYS A 33 -31.58 -19.18 39.55
C CYS A 33 -33.04 -18.70 39.37
N LYS A 34 -34.07 -19.50 39.70
CA LYS A 34 -35.47 -19.04 39.60
C LYS A 34 -35.81 -17.94 40.60
N ASN A 35 -35.16 -17.92 41.77
CA ASN A 35 -35.30 -16.87 42.77
C ASN A 35 -34.13 -15.87 42.75
N LEU A 36 -33.10 -16.17 41.96
CA LEU A 36 -31.88 -15.39 41.81
C LEU A 36 -31.85 -14.54 40.52
N GLY A 37 -32.89 -14.58 39.69
CA GLY A 37 -32.95 -13.82 38.44
C GLY A 37 -32.84 -12.30 38.63
N THR A 38 -33.30 -11.79 39.78
CA THR A 38 -33.15 -10.38 40.14
C THR A 38 -31.78 -10.05 40.73
N VAL A 39 -31.10 -11.01 41.36
CA VAL A 39 -29.81 -10.80 42.05
C VAL A 39 -28.63 -11.04 41.10
N ALA A 40 -28.76 -11.93 40.11
CA ALA A 40 -27.73 -12.20 39.11
C ALA A 40 -27.45 -11.02 38.16
N ILE A 41 -28.47 -10.21 37.87
CA ILE A 41 -28.33 -8.98 37.08
C ILE A 41 -27.55 -7.91 37.87
N GLU A 42 -27.66 -7.89 39.19
CA GLU A 42 -26.91 -6.99 40.07
C GLU A 42 -25.45 -7.44 40.26
N LEU A 43 -25.22 -8.73 40.50
CA LEU A 43 -23.86 -9.26 40.71
C LEU A 43 -22.99 -9.22 39.44
N SER A 44 -23.59 -9.29 38.25
CA SER A 44 -22.86 -9.08 36.99
C SER A 44 -22.40 -7.63 36.79
N LYS A 45 -23.01 -6.64 37.47
CA LYS A 45 -22.58 -5.24 37.42
C LYS A 45 -21.49 -4.92 38.43
N ALA A 46 -21.32 -5.74 39.46
CA ALA A 46 -20.59 -5.37 40.68
C ALA A 46 -19.08 -5.65 40.67
N ASN A 47 -18.50 -6.27 39.64
CA ASN A 47 -17.07 -6.59 39.65
C ASN A 47 -16.34 -6.31 38.32
N VAL A 48 -16.69 -5.20 37.67
CA VAL A 48 -15.76 -4.58 36.71
C VAL A 48 -14.89 -3.62 37.50
N VAL A 49 -13.69 -4.06 37.86
CA VAL A 49 -12.62 -3.15 38.31
C VAL A 49 -12.34 -2.20 37.15
N LYS A 50 -13.02 -1.05 37.12
CA LYS A 50 -12.77 0.03 36.18
C LYS A 50 -11.42 0.64 36.57
N VAL A 51 -10.36 0.23 35.88
CA VAL A 51 -9.12 1.01 35.85
C VAL A 51 -9.50 2.36 35.23
N GLY A 52 -9.67 3.37 36.09
CA GLY A 52 -10.07 4.71 35.68
C GLY A 52 -8.96 5.37 34.88
N TYR A 53 -9.35 5.95 33.75
CA TYR A 53 -8.53 6.76 32.86
C TYR A 53 -8.99 8.22 33.08
N ILE A 54 -8.06 9.17 33.00
CA ILE A 54 -8.38 10.59 33.10
C ILE A 54 -8.41 11.12 31.66
N LEU A 55 -9.61 11.44 31.16
CA LEU A 55 -9.77 12.02 29.83
C LEU A 55 -9.36 13.48 29.82
N THR A 56 -8.77 13.92 28.71
CA THR A 56 -8.34 15.31 28.51
C THR A 56 -8.72 15.79 27.11
N GLY A 57 -8.77 17.11 26.93
CA GLY A 57 -9.21 17.75 25.68
C GLY A 57 -10.70 17.55 25.41
N ALA A 58 -11.09 17.58 24.13
CA ALA A 58 -12.49 17.48 23.71
C ALA A 58 -13.22 16.22 24.22
N LEU A 59 -12.47 15.13 24.46
CA LEU A 59 -13.04 13.89 25.00
C LEU A 59 -13.36 14.01 26.51
N GLY A 60 -12.53 14.75 27.26
CA GLY A 60 -12.75 14.98 28.68
C GLY A 60 -13.84 16.01 28.97
N GLU A 61 -13.99 17.02 28.10
CA GLU A 61 -15.08 17.98 28.18
C GLU A 61 -16.44 17.33 27.91
N LEU A 62 -16.50 16.38 26.97
CA LEU A 62 -17.70 15.62 26.65
C LEU A 62 -18.08 14.62 27.76
N ASP A 63 -17.09 13.96 28.39
CA ASP A 63 -17.32 13.04 29.52
C ASP A 63 -17.70 13.79 30.82
N SER A 64 -17.26 15.04 30.97
CA SER A 64 -17.56 15.88 32.15
C SER A 64 -18.85 16.72 32.00
N ASP A 65 -19.67 16.45 30.97
CA ASP A 65 -20.86 17.23 30.61
C ASP A 65 -20.59 18.75 30.48
N GLN A 66 -19.35 19.14 30.17
CA GLN A 66 -18.98 20.53 29.89
C GLN A 66 -19.31 20.92 28.44
N ALA A 67 -19.41 19.93 27.56
CA ALA A 67 -19.79 20.09 26.16
C ALA A 67 -20.83 19.02 25.77
N ASP A 68 -21.90 19.43 25.07
CA ASP A 68 -22.97 18.51 24.65
C ASP A 68 -22.63 17.72 23.37
N LEU A 69 -21.72 18.26 22.53
CA LEU A 69 -21.35 17.67 21.25
C LEU A 69 -19.95 18.13 20.81
N ALA A 70 -19.14 17.19 20.32
CA ALA A 70 -17.86 17.46 19.69
C ALA A 70 -17.92 17.18 18.18
N ILE A 71 -17.75 18.22 17.35
CA ILE A 71 -17.68 18.10 15.89
C ILE A 71 -16.25 18.42 15.44
N GLY A 72 -15.58 17.45 14.80
CA GLY A 72 -14.21 17.66 14.30
C GLY A 72 -13.58 16.40 13.70
N GLY A 73 -12.31 16.51 13.33
CA GLY A 73 -11.50 15.38 12.85
C GLY A 73 -11.04 14.49 14.00
N MET A 74 -11.96 13.71 14.57
CA MET A 74 -11.66 12.73 15.62
C MET A 74 -11.74 11.32 15.06
N THR A 75 -10.76 10.49 15.39
CA THR A 75 -10.72 9.08 14.98
C THR A 75 -11.50 8.22 15.96
N ILE A 76 -12.41 7.39 15.44
CA ILE A 76 -13.20 6.43 16.21
C ILE A 76 -12.30 5.25 16.58
N ASN A 77 -12.17 4.99 17.89
CA ASN A 77 -11.36 3.90 18.45
C ASN A 77 -12.21 3.12 19.48
N PRO A 78 -12.10 1.79 19.56
CA PRO A 78 -12.93 0.97 20.45
C PRO A 78 -12.67 1.23 21.94
N GLU A 79 -11.50 1.74 22.30
CA GLU A 79 -11.22 2.16 23.68
C GLU A 79 -11.96 3.45 24.06
N ARG A 80 -12.22 4.34 23.09
CA ARG A 80 -12.91 5.62 23.30
C ARG A 80 -14.43 5.45 23.30
N GLU A 81 -14.92 4.49 22.53
CA GLU A 81 -16.34 4.12 22.46
C GLU A 81 -16.89 3.60 23.81
N ARG A 82 -16.02 3.24 24.75
CA ARG A 82 -16.44 2.86 26.11
C ARG A 82 -16.92 4.04 26.97
N TYR A 83 -16.61 5.27 26.55
CA TYR A 83 -16.81 6.49 27.35
C TYR A 83 -17.78 7.44 26.69
N ILE A 84 -17.79 7.47 25.36
CA ILE A 84 -18.71 8.28 24.56
C ILE A 84 -19.25 7.46 23.40
N ASP A 85 -20.46 7.79 22.98
CA ASP A 85 -21.08 7.21 21.79
C ASP A 85 -20.69 8.01 20.55
N PHE A 86 -20.34 7.31 19.46
CA PHE A 86 -20.04 7.92 18.16
C PHE A 86 -21.18 7.66 17.16
N SER A 87 -21.40 8.62 16.26
CA SER A 87 -22.27 8.43 15.08
C SER A 87 -21.52 7.75 13.93
N GLU A 88 -22.24 7.44 12.85
CA GLU A 88 -21.62 6.91 11.64
C GLU A 88 -20.56 7.87 11.08
N PRO A 89 -19.34 7.39 10.76
CA PRO A 89 -18.26 8.25 10.28
C PRO A 89 -18.64 8.92 8.94
N TRP A 90 -18.50 10.25 8.89
CA TRP A 90 -18.78 11.03 7.69
C TRP A 90 -17.71 10.89 6.59
N SER A 91 -16.52 10.37 6.94
CA SER A 91 -15.44 10.15 5.98
C SER A 91 -14.46 9.08 6.45
N TYR A 92 -14.06 8.22 5.50
CA TYR A 92 -13.15 7.10 5.71
C TYR A 92 -11.75 7.49 5.22
N HIS A 93 -10.85 7.80 6.15
CA HIS A 93 -9.46 8.12 5.86
C HIS A 93 -8.55 7.21 6.68
N GLY A 94 -7.47 6.74 6.04
CA GLY A 94 -6.40 6.04 6.73
C GLY A 94 -5.17 6.94 6.89
N ILE A 95 -4.20 6.47 7.67
CA ILE A 95 -2.90 7.12 7.80
C ILE A 95 -2.23 7.13 6.41
N ARG A 96 -1.65 8.27 6.04
CA ARG A 96 -0.85 8.44 4.81
C ARG A 96 0.50 8.98 5.20
N ILE A 97 1.55 8.35 4.69
CA ILE A 97 2.92 8.84 4.88
C ILE A 97 3.14 9.97 3.89
N LEU A 98 3.48 11.14 4.41
CA LEU A 98 3.85 12.28 3.59
C LEU A 98 5.34 12.22 3.33
N GLU A 99 5.71 11.85 2.11
CA GLU A 99 7.08 11.99 1.62
C GLU A 99 7.19 13.30 0.86
N LYS A 100 8.24 14.08 1.16
CA LYS A 100 8.59 15.24 0.33
C LYS A 100 8.88 14.73 -1.07
N SER A 101 8.13 15.21 -2.07
CA SER A 101 8.43 14.92 -3.48
C SER A 101 9.85 15.37 -3.80
N ILE A 102 10.81 14.44 -3.81
CA ILE A 102 12.12 14.65 -4.41
C ILE A 102 11.86 14.67 -5.91
N GLN A 103 11.68 15.88 -6.44
CA GLN A 103 11.71 16.08 -7.87
C GLN A 103 13.13 15.79 -8.32
N ILE A 104 13.43 14.53 -8.63
CA ILE A 104 14.51 14.21 -9.56
C ILE A 104 14.13 15.01 -10.80
N PRO A 105 14.94 16.00 -11.23
CA PRO A 105 14.62 16.78 -12.41
C PRO A 105 14.54 15.78 -13.56
N ARG A 106 13.31 15.40 -13.92
CA ARG A 106 13.06 14.65 -15.13
C ARG A 106 13.30 15.66 -16.23
N ASP A 107 14.50 15.60 -16.80
CA ASP A 107 14.74 16.18 -18.10
C ASP A 107 13.54 15.80 -18.97
N SER A 108 12.89 16.83 -19.53
CA SER A 108 11.60 16.83 -20.24
C SER A 108 11.02 15.45 -20.62
N PRO A 109 9.69 15.21 -20.47
CA PRO A 109 9.08 13.90 -20.74
C PRO A 109 9.35 13.34 -22.14
N MET A 110 9.67 14.22 -23.10
CA MET A 110 10.06 13.86 -24.47
C MET A 110 11.45 13.20 -24.56
N GLN A 111 12.36 13.48 -23.62
CA GLN A 111 13.71 12.88 -23.57
C GLN A 111 13.77 11.53 -22.85
N SER A 112 12.81 11.22 -21.95
CA SER A 112 12.71 9.88 -21.34
C SER A 112 12.50 8.76 -22.36
N PHE A 113 11.82 9.05 -23.48
CA PHE A 113 11.63 8.07 -24.56
C PHE A 113 12.91 7.77 -25.35
N LEU A 114 13.85 8.72 -25.43
CA LEU A 114 15.12 8.59 -26.13
C LEU A 114 16.26 8.10 -25.22
N GLN A 115 16.00 7.95 -23.93
CA GLN A 115 16.98 7.54 -22.92
C GLN A 115 17.71 6.23 -23.26
N PRO A 116 17.07 5.16 -23.78
CA PRO A 116 17.80 3.94 -24.17
C PRO A 116 18.55 4.04 -25.51
N LEU A 117 18.27 5.04 -26.37
CA LEU A 117 18.85 5.14 -27.72
C LEU A 117 19.81 6.32 -27.95
N LYS A 118 19.84 7.32 -27.06
CA LYS A 118 20.56 8.59 -27.30
C LYS A 118 22.03 8.37 -27.65
N SER A 119 22.80 7.59 -26.89
CA SER A 119 24.24 7.44 -27.15
C SER A 119 24.55 6.38 -28.22
N SER A 120 23.72 5.35 -28.35
CA SER A 120 23.94 4.25 -29.30
C SER A 120 23.65 4.64 -30.75
N LEU A 121 22.64 5.48 -31.01
CA LEU A 121 22.32 5.93 -32.37
C LEU A 121 23.40 6.83 -32.96
N TRP A 122 23.91 7.77 -32.16
CA TRP A 122 24.95 8.69 -32.62
C TRP A 122 26.20 7.92 -33.03
N THR A 123 26.66 6.95 -32.23
CA THR A 123 27.85 6.16 -32.57
C THR A 123 27.59 5.22 -33.76
N ALA A 124 26.42 4.58 -33.84
CA ALA A 124 26.05 3.76 -34.99
C ALA A 124 26.01 4.56 -36.30
N LEU A 125 25.51 5.81 -36.25
CA LEU A 125 25.47 6.71 -37.40
C LEU A 125 26.88 7.10 -37.84
N PHE A 126 27.75 7.49 -36.91
CA PHE A 126 29.16 7.77 -37.21
C PHE A 126 29.87 6.56 -37.83
N ILE A 127 29.69 5.37 -37.26
CA ILE A 127 30.30 4.13 -37.76
C ILE A 127 29.78 3.78 -39.17
N SER A 128 28.47 3.93 -39.41
CA SER A 128 27.87 3.66 -40.72
C SER A 128 28.44 4.59 -41.79
N VAL A 129 28.53 5.89 -41.51
CA VAL A 129 29.05 6.87 -42.48
C VAL A 129 30.53 6.60 -42.80
N LEU A 130 31.35 6.32 -41.78
CA LEU A 130 32.75 5.96 -41.98
C LEU A 130 32.89 4.67 -42.80
N THR A 131 32.08 3.65 -42.52
CA THR A 131 32.12 2.36 -43.24
C THR A 131 31.76 2.53 -44.71
N VAL A 132 30.66 3.23 -45.01
CA VAL A 132 30.25 3.48 -46.40
C VAL A 132 31.28 4.33 -47.13
N GLY A 133 31.83 5.36 -46.48
CA GLY A 133 32.90 6.19 -47.05
C GLY A 133 34.15 5.38 -47.39
N LEU A 134 34.60 4.51 -46.49
CA LEU A 134 35.74 3.63 -46.73
C LEU A 134 35.47 2.63 -47.86
N VAL A 135 34.28 2.05 -47.91
CA VAL A 135 33.91 1.10 -48.98
C VAL A 135 33.92 1.79 -50.34
N ILE A 136 33.31 2.97 -50.47
CA ILE A 136 33.31 3.74 -51.72
C ILE A 136 34.75 4.11 -52.10
N PHE A 137 35.55 4.59 -51.15
CA PHE A 137 36.95 4.93 -51.40
C PHE A 137 37.78 3.73 -51.87
N CYS A 138 37.60 2.56 -51.24
CA CYS A 138 38.25 1.33 -51.68
C CYS A 138 37.78 0.90 -53.08
N LEU A 139 36.49 1.03 -53.38
CA LEU A 139 35.94 0.74 -54.70
C LEU A 139 36.48 1.72 -55.75
N ASP A 140 36.58 3.01 -55.46
CA ASP A 140 37.12 4.00 -56.39
C ASP A 140 38.62 3.79 -56.62
N LEU A 141 39.37 3.42 -55.59
CA LEU A 141 40.80 3.11 -55.70
C LEU A 141 41.10 1.80 -56.44
N LYS A 142 40.30 0.75 -56.20
CA LYS A 142 40.54 -0.58 -56.80
C LYS A 142 39.77 -0.81 -58.08
N SER A 143 38.77 0.00 -58.41
CA SER A 143 37.96 -0.25 -59.59
C SER A 143 38.58 0.37 -60.85
N PRO A 144 38.60 -0.35 -61.98
CA PRO A 144 39.09 0.16 -63.26
C PRO A 144 38.14 1.17 -63.93
N PHE A 145 37.16 1.73 -63.18
CA PHE A 145 36.10 2.60 -63.70
C PHE A 145 36.53 4.05 -63.95
N ASP A 146 37.76 4.46 -63.57
CA ASP A 146 38.36 5.74 -63.99
C ASP A 146 38.25 5.95 -65.52
N ARG A 147 38.37 4.86 -66.28
CA ARG A 147 38.23 4.89 -67.75
C ARG A 147 36.86 5.35 -68.23
N PHE A 148 35.76 5.11 -67.51
CA PHE A 148 34.42 5.51 -67.93
C PHE A 148 34.06 6.95 -67.55
N TYR A 149 34.56 7.46 -66.41
CA TYR A 149 34.43 8.88 -66.07
C TYR A 149 35.24 9.75 -67.06
N ARG A 150 36.40 9.28 -67.50
CA ARG A 150 37.24 9.97 -68.50
C ARG A 150 36.64 10.01 -69.91
N VAL A 151 35.92 8.97 -70.35
CA VAL A 151 35.25 8.93 -71.67
C VAL A 151 34.01 9.83 -71.74
N ARG A 152 33.24 9.95 -70.65
CA ARG A 152 32.07 10.84 -70.60
C ARG A 152 32.45 12.32 -70.57
N ALA A 153 33.54 12.67 -69.88
CA ALA A 153 34.06 14.03 -69.85
C ALA A 153 34.45 14.54 -71.25
N SER A 154 34.97 13.68 -72.13
CA SER A 154 35.32 14.04 -73.52
C SER A 154 34.12 14.13 -74.48
N SER A 155 32.96 13.56 -74.13
CA SER A 155 31.76 13.57 -75.01
C SER A 155 30.84 14.77 -74.80
N ILE A 156 31.08 15.59 -73.78
CA ILE A 156 30.24 16.75 -73.42
C ILE A 156 30.83 18.06 -73.98
N THR A 157 32.07 18.04 -74.48
CA THR A 157 32.79 19.20 -75.03
C THR A 157 32.97 19.17 -76.56
N SER A 158 32.22 18.35 -77.28
CA SER A 158 32.16 18.37 -78.76
C SER A 158 30.75 18.57 -79.28
#